data_AF-A0A932BD65-F1
#
_entry.id   AF-A0A932BD65-F1
#
_cell.length_a   1.000
_cell.length_b   1.000
_cell.length_c   1.000
_cell.angle_alpha   90.00
_cell.angle_beta   90.00
_cell.angle_gamma   90.00
#
_symmetry.space_group_name_H-M   'P 1'
#
loop_
_entity.id
_entity.type
_entity.pdbx_description
1 polymer ?
#
loop_
_entity_poly.entity_id
_entity_poly.type
_entity_poly.pdbx_seq_one_letter_code
_entity_poly.pdbx_strand_id
1 'polypeptide(L)'
;MSQPCKILILGASYGSLLGIKLVMAGHQVTLVCLPNEVELINREGIRVRLPIKGREGLVELDSRRYPGLLKAAGPADVKPADYDLVGLAMQEPQYRSPGVRELLDAVARSKVPCMSIMNMPPLPYLARLPGVATEACRGAYTDPTVWDSFDPASMTLCSPDPQAFRPPEEQVNVLQVRLPTNFKAARFVSDTHTAMLRRLQADIEAIRFEVDGKPVELPVKLKVHDSVFVPLAKWSMLLAGNYRCVTPQGMRPIKEAVHGDLATSRAVYNWVGDLCKSLGAKDEDLVPFEKYAAAAQGLASPSSAARALYAGAPNIERVDRLVQAVAAQKGQRHPAVDEVVALVDAQLERNRAAKK
;
A
#
# COMPACT_ATOMS: atom_id res chain seq x y z
N MET A 1 4.27 -8.93 -29.55
CA MET A 1 4.33 -8.52 -28.13
C MET A 1 4.16 -7.02 -28.08
N SER A 2 3.29 -6.51 -27.23
CA SER A 2 3.07 -5.07 -27.05
C SER A 2 4.30 -4.42 -26.40
N GLN A 3 4.59 -3.16 -26.72
CA GLN A 3 5.81 -2.45 -26.28
C GLN A 3 5.93 -2.42 -24.75
N PRO A 4 7.05 -2.84 -24.13
CA PRO A 4 7.21 -2.83 -22.68
C PRO A 4 6.91 -1.47 -22.05
N CYS A 5 6.10 -1.47 -20.99
CA CYS A 5 5.86 -0.31 -20.15
C CYS A 5 7.11 -0.05 -19.27
N LYS A 6 7.43 1.21 -19.04
CA LYS A 6 8.49 1.67 -18.11
C LYS A 6 7.84 2.19 -16.83
N ILE A 7 8.12 1.54 -15.71
CA ILE A 7 7.52 1.85 -14.42
C ILE A 7 8.61 2.31 -13.44
N LEU A 8 8.46 3.51 -12.89
CA LEU A 8 9.26 4.00 -11.77
C LEU A 8 8.54 3.69 -10.46
N ILE A 9 9.15 2.97 -9.52
CA ILE A 9 8.53 2.67 -8.22
C ILE A 9 9.37 3.31 -7.11
N LEU A 10 8.77 4.23 -6.35
CA LEU A 10 9.40 4.83 -5.18
C LEU A 10 9.27 3.86 -4.00
N GLY A 11 10.38 3.23 -3.61
CA GLY A 11 10.49 2.23 -2.54
C GLY A 11 10.79 0.82 -3.05
N ALA A 12 11.95 0.26 -2.66
CA ALA A 12 12.38 -1.10 -3.05
C ALA A 12 11.99 -2.22 -2.09
N SER A 13 11.30 -1.93 -0.98
CA SER A 13 10.81 -2.98 -0.08
C SER A 13 9.52 -3.60 -0.64
N TYR A 14 8.37 -3.06 -0.27
CA TYR A 14 7.09 -3.57 -0.74
C TYR A 14 6.90 -3.38 -2.26
N GLY A 15 7.52 -2.34 -2.84
CA GLY A 15 7.54 -2.12 -4.29
C GLY A 15 8.18 -3.27 -5.09
N SER A 16 9.11 -4.02 -4.51
CA SER A 16 9.68 -5.22 -5.14
C SER A 16 8.65 -6.32 -5.41
N LEU A 17 7.56 -6.37 -4.63
CA LEU A 17 6.49 -7.35 -4.85
C LEU A 17 5.70 -7.09 -6.15
N LEU A 18 5.38 -5.83 -6.43
CA LEU A 18 4.78 -5.46 -7.71
C LEU A 18 5.84 -5.49 -8.82
N GLY A 19 7.04 -4.99 -8.53
CA GLY A 19 8.16 -4.93 -9.46
C GLY A 19 8.51 -6.30 -10.06
N ILE A 20 8.63 -7.34 -9.23
CA ILE A 20 8.94 -8.69 -9.75
C ILE A 20 7.88 -9.20 -10.71
N LYS A 21 6.59 -8.89 -10.47
CA LYS A 21 5.49 -9.31 -11.35
C LYS A 21 5.53 -8.60 -12.69
N LEU A 22 5.84 -7.30 -12.68
CA LEU A 22 6.00 -6.51 -13.90
C LEU A 22 7.22 -6.95 -14.71
N VAL A 23 8.34 -7.27 -14.03
CA VAL A 23 9.54 -7.82 -14.68
C VAL A 23 9.26 -9.20 -15.29
N MET A 24 8.55 -10.08 -14.59
CA MET A 24 8.09 -11.37 -15.12
C MET A 24 7.20 -11.21 -16.36
N ALA A 25 6.35 -10.19 -16.37
CA ALA A 25 5.48 -9.83 -17.49
C ALA A 25 6.21 -9.16 -18.67
N GLY A 26 7.53 -8.94 -18.58
CA GLY A 26 8.33 -8.35 -19.66
C GLY A 26 8.40 -6.82 -19.65
N HIS A 27 8.02 -6.17 -18.56
CA HIS A 27 8.10 -4.71 -18.41
C HIS A 27 9.42 -4.26 -17.79
N GLN A 28 9.68 -2.95 -17.86
CA GLN A 28 10.88 -2.34 -17.28
C GLN A 28 10.52 -1.65 -15.97
N VAL A 29 11.25 -1.96 -14.90
CA VAL A 29 11.02 -1.40 -13.57
C VAL A 29 12.29 -0.75 -13.06
N THR A 30 12.18 0.51 -12.62
CA THR A 30 13.22 1.17 -11.82
C THR A 30 12.72 1.33 -10.39
N LEU A 31 13.43 0.76 -9.42
CA LEU A 31 13.16 0.94 -7.99
C LEU A 31 13.98 2.11 -7.44
N VAL A 32 13.33 3.11 -6.85
CA VAL A 32 14.02 4.16 -6.10
C VAL A 32 14.23 3.70 -4.67
N CYS A 33 15.48 3.70 -4.22
CA CYS A 33 15.85 3.14 -2.92
C CYS A 33 17.15 3.75 -2.35
N LEU A 34 17.58 3.27 -1.18
CA LEU A 34 18.80 3.74 -0.54
C LEU A 34 20.05 3.28 -1.30
N PRO A 35 21.19 3.99 -1.21
CA PRO A 35 22.40 3.68 -1.99
C PRO A 35 22.88 2.22 -1.86
N ASN A 36 22.86 1.65 -0.66
CA ASN A 36 23.23 0.25 -0.43
C ASN A 36 22.24 -0.74 -1.09
N GLU A 37 20.96 -0.38 -1.18
CA GLU A 37 19.95 -1.15 -1.92
C GLU A 37 20.16 -1.00 -3.44
N VAL A 38 20.56 0.18 -3.92
CA VAL A 38 20.86 0.43 -5.34
C VAL A 38 21.98 -0.48 -5.84
N GLU A 39 23.11 -0.50 -5.13
CA GLU A 39 24.26 -1.33 -5.47
C GLU A 39 23.89 -2.81 -5.48
N LEU A 40 23.21 -3.28 -4.41
CA LEU A 40 22.83 -4.68 -4.29
C LEU A 40 21.83 -5.10 -5.37
N ILE A 41 20.76 -4.34 -5.58
CA ILE A 41 19.70 -4.70 -6.53
C ILE A 41 20.23 -4.66 -7.98
N ASN A 42 21.08 -3.70 -8.34
CA ASN A 42 21.68 -3.68 -9.68
C ASN A 42 22.65 -4.86 -9.91
N ARG A 43 23.31 -5.35 -8.86
CA ARG A 43 24.23 -6.51 -8.95
C ARG A 43 23.49 -7.84 -8.93
N GLU A 44 22.51 -8.00 -8.05
CA GLU A 44 21.92 -9.29 -7.69
C GLU A 44 20.42 -9.43 -8.01
N GLY A 45 19.78 -8.36 -8.48
CA GLY A 45 18.33 -8.32 -8.66
C GLY A 45 17.57 -8.31 -7.33
N ILE A 46 16.28 -8.63 -7.41
CA ILE A 46 15.42 -8.87 -6.23
C ILE A 46 14.97 -10.33 -6.21
N ARG A 47 14.71 -10.84 -5.01
CA ARG A 47 14.15 -12.17 -4.77
C ARG A 47 12.82 -12.06 -4.03
N VAL A 48 11.77 -12.68 -4.58
CA VAL A 48 10.46 -12.72 -3.93
C VAL A 48 10.04 -14.16 -3.71
N ARG A 49 9.87 -14.54 -2.44
CA ARG A 49 9.40 -15.86 -2.03
C ARG A 49 7.90 -15.81 -1.77
N LEU A 50 7.13 -16.71 -2.37
CA LEU A 50 5.69 -16.73 -2.18
C LEU A 50 5.11 -18.15 -2.16
N PRO A 51 4.02 -18.39 -1.41
CA PRO A 51 3.31 -19.66 -1.46
C PRO A 51 2.52 -19.77 -2.78
N ILE A 52 2.34 -20.99 -3.28
CA ILE A 52 1.50 -21.29 -4.44
C ILE A 52 0.38 -22.25 -4.04
N LYS A 53 -0.76 -22.18 -4.74
CA LYS A 53 -1.91 -23.02 -4.43
C LYS A 53 -1.57 -24.50 -4.66
N GLY A 54 -1.89 -25.35 -3.68
CA GLY A 54 -1.77 -26.82 -3.80
C GLY A 54 -0.36 -27.36 -3.60
N ARG A 55 0.57 -26.57 -3.05
CA ARG A 55 1.94 -27.01 -2.73
C ARG A 55 2.37 -26.50 -1.36
N GLU A 56 3.07 -27.34 -0.60
CA GLU A 56 3.72 -26.92 0.63
C GLU A 56 5.00 -26.12 0.34
N GLY A 57 5.32 -25.18 1.24
CA GLY A 57 6.49 -24.32 1.11
C GLY A 57 6.34 -23.17 0.12
N LEU A 58 7.48 -22.54 -0.19
CA LEU A 58 7.54 -21.33 -1.01
C LEU A 58 8.20 -21.64 -2.36
N VAL A 59 7.86 -20.85 -3.37
CA VAL A 59 8.67 -20.70 -4.58
C VAL A 59 9.43 -19.39 -4.50
N GLU A 60 10.64 -19.34 -5.06
CA GLU A 60 11.43 -18.12 -5.16
C GLU A 60 11.43 -17.60 -6.60
N LEU A 61 11.13 -16.32 -6.74
CA LEU A 61 11.22 -15.57 -7.99
C LEU A 61 12.50 -14.75 -7.97
N ASP A 62 13.38 -14.93 -8.97
CA ASP A 62 14.61 -14.15 -9.14
C ASP A 62 14.47 -13.27 -10.37
N SER A 63 14.52 -11.94 -10.18
CA SER A 63 14.25 -10.97 -11.25
C SER A 63 15.15 -11.12 -12.47
N ARG A 64 16.36 -11.68 -12.30
CA ARG A 64 17.35 -11.84 -13.38
C ARG A 64 16.99 -12.95 -14.36
N ARG A 65 16.00 -13.79 -14.02
CA ARG A 65 15.57 -14.95 -14.82
C ARG A 65 14.38 -14.64 -15.75
N TYR A 66 13.98 -13.39 -15.85
CA TYR A 66 12.73 -12.99 -16.49
C TYR A 66 12.96 -11.97 -17.62
N PRO A 67 12.02 -11.86 -18.57
CA PRO A 67 12.24 -11.07 -19.80
C PRO A 67 12.25 -9.56 -19.58
N GLY A 68 11.69 -9.06 -18.47
CA GLY A 68 11.69 -7.64 -18.14
C GLY A 68 13.05 -7.15 -17.63
N LEU A 69 13.18 -5.83 -17.51
CA LEU A 69 14.38 -5.19 -17.00
C LEU A 69 14.13 -4.67 -15.58
N LEU A 70 15.05 -4.94 -14.66
CA LEU A 70 15.07 -4.32 -13.35
C LEU A 70 16.30 -3.43 -13.20
N LYS A 71 16.08 -2.22 -12.69
CA LYS A 71 17.13 -1.31 -12.23
C LYS A 71 16.78 -0.77 -10.86
N ALA A 72 17.79 -0.32 -10.13
CA ALA A 72 17.64 0.48 -8.94
C ALA A 72 18.40 1.81 -9.09
N ALA A 73 17.88 2.87 -8.49
CA ALA A 73 18.41 4.22 -8.61
C ALA A 73 18.15 5.04 -7.33
N GLY A 74 18.96 6.09 -7.10
CA GLY A 74 18.67 7.09 -6.07
C GLY A 74 17.60 8.09 -6.54
N PRO A 75 17.01 8.88 -5.62
CA PRO A 75 15.99 9.87 -5.98
C PRO A 75 16.45 10.92 -7.01
N ALA A 76 17.74 11.25 -7.02
CA ALA A 76 18.33 12.24 -7.93
C ALA A 76 18.70 11.67 -9.32
N ASP A 77 18.68 10.34 -9.48
CA ASP A 77 19.20 9.66 -10.68
C ASP A 77 18.11 9.32 -11.71
N VAL A 78 16.88 9.78 -11.48
CA VAL A 78 15.71 9.46 -12.30
C VAL A 78 14.98 10.71 -12.75
N LYS A 79 14.46 10.69 -13.98
CA LYS A 79 13.57 11.72 -14.52
C LYS A 79 12.19 11.11 -14.70
N PRO A 80 11.16 11.52 -13.94
CA PRO A 80 9.83 10.91 -14.01
C PRO A 80 9.22 10.87 -15.42
N ALA A 81 9.48 11.89 -16.25
CA ALA A 81 8.99 11.96 -17.62
C ALA A 81 9.52 10.87 -18.58
N ASP A 82 10.55 10.12 -18.18
CA ASP A 82 11.09 8.99 -18.96
C ASP A 82 10.29 7.69 -18.78
N TYR A 83 9.25 7.72 -17.91
CA TYR A 83 8.45 6.57 -17.51
C TYR A 83 6.99 6.74 -17.91
N ASP A 84 6.30 5.60 -18.09
CA ASP A 84 4.88 5.54 -18.45
C ASP A 84 3.97 5.54 -17.22
N LEU A 85 4.46 5.02 -16.08
CA LEU A 85 3.73 4.93 -14.81
C LEU A 85 4.69 5.14 -13.63
N VAL A 86 4.22 5.84 -12.59
CA VAL A 86 4.89 5.93 -11.29
C VAL A 86 4.13 5.13 -10.23
N GLY A 87 4.84 4.34 -9.43
CA GLY A 87 4.33 3.61 -8.28
C GLY A 87 4.79 4.23 -6.95
N LEU A 88 3.88 4.48 -6.01
CA LEU A 88 4.23 4.93 -4.65
C LEU A 88 4.17 3.75 -3.68
N ALA A 89 5.33 3.31 -3.19
CA ALA A 89 5.49 2.10 -2.39
C ALA A 89 6.32 2.31 -1.10
N MET A 90 6.41 3.54 -0.62
CA MET A 90 6.96 3.91 0.69
C MET A 90 5.83 4.22 1.67
N GLN A 91 6.12 4.30 2.96
CA GLN A 91 5.14 4.81 3.93
C GLN A 91 4.97 6.33 3.75
N GLU A 92 3.75 6.84 3.93
CA GLU A 92 3.46 8.29 3.79
C GLU A 92 4.50 9.22 4.43
N PRO A 93 4.99 8.99 5.67
CA PRO A 93 5.93 9.91 6.29
C PRO A 93 7.26 10.02 5.53
N GLN A 94 7.66 9.00 4.75
CA GLN A 94 8.95 8.99 4.05
C GLN A 94 9.00 9.98 2.89
N TYR A 95 7.85 10.39 2.34
CA TYR A 95 7.78 11.31 1.20
C TYR A 95 8.21 12.74 1.51
N ARG A 96 8.33 13.11 2.79
CA ARG A 96 8.90 14.41 3.21
C ARG A 96 10.43 14.42 3.27
N SER A 97 11.07 13.25 3.16
CA SER A 97 12.53 13.14 3.29
C SER A 97 13.25 13.91 2.17
N PRO A 98 14.42 14.52 2.44
CA PRO A 98 15.24 15.15 1.40
C PRO A 98 15.54 14.20 0.25
N GLY A 99 15.56 14.71 -0.97
CA GLY A 99 15.68 13.96 -2.23
C GLY A 99 14.36 13.33 -2.68
N VAL A 100 13.63 12.70 -1.75
CA VAL A 100 12.33 12.07 -2.06
C VAL A 100 11.24 13.12 -2.28
N ARG A 101 11.22 14.19 -1.49
CA ARG A 101 10.28 15.29 -1.64
C ARG A 101 10.40 15.94 -3.02
N GLU A 102 11.61 16.23 -3.45
CA GLU A 102 11.92 16.85 -4.73
C GLU A 102 11.56 15.93 -5.89
N LEU A 103 11.87 14.63 -5.77
CA LEU A 103 11.44 13.64 -6.76
C LEU A 103 9.91 13.55 -6.83
N LEU A 104 9.22 13.58 -5.69
CA LEU A 104 7.75 13.51 -5.67
C LEU A 104 7.12 14.75 -6.34
N ASP A 105 7.67 15.95 -6.11
CA ASP A 105 7.25 17.17 -6.83
C ASP A 105 7.53 17.06 -8.35
N ALA A 106 8.69 16.51 -8.74
CA ALA A 106 9.00 16.27 -10.15
C ALA A 106 8.05 15.26 -10.80
N VAL A 107 7.62 14.22 -10.06
CA VAL A 107 6.59 13.28 -10.51
C VAL A 107 5.28 14.03 -10.78
N ALA A 108 4.84 14.87 -9.83
CA ALA A 108 3.62 15.65 -9.98
C ALA A 108 3.67 16.56 -11.23
N ARG A 109 4.77 17.29 -11.42
CA ARG A 109 4.99 18.18 -12.58
C ARG A 109 5.08 17.46 -13.91
N SER A 110 5.59 16.23 -13.93
CA SER A 110 5.70 15.42 -15.15
C SER A 110 4.34 14.98 -15.71
N LYS A 111 3.28 14.98 -14.87
CA LYS A 111 1.93 14.50 -15.19
C LYS A 111 1.85 13.02 -15.62
N VAL A 112 2.91 12.25 -15.41
CA VAL A 112 2.90 10.79 -15.57
C VAL A 112 1.88 10.21 -14.58
N PRO A 113 1.01 9.27 -14.99
CA PRO A 113 0.05 8.65 -14.08
C PRO A 113 0.75 7.98 -12.91
N CYS A 114 0.18 8.14 -11.73
CA CYS A 114 0.75 7.71 -10.47
C CYS A 114 -0.21 6.76 -9.73
N MET A 115 0.25 5.57 -9.40
CA MET A 115 -0.49 4.56 -8.65
C MET A 115 0.16 4.37 -7.28
N SER A 116 -0.56 4.71 -6.22
CA SER A 116 -0.13 4.40 -4.86
C SER A 116 -0.49 2.98 -4.47
N ILE A 117 0.47 2.23 -3.91
CA ILE A 117 0.24 0.94 -3.24
C ILE A 117 0.43 1.06 -1.72
N MET A 118 0.16 2.25 -1.17
CA MET A 118 0.24 2.55 0.26
C MET A 118 -1.08 2.23 0.97
N ASN A 119 -1.06 2.05 2.30
CA ASN A 119 -2.31 2.01 3.06
C ASN A 119 -2.93 3.41 3.18
N MET A 120 -2.09 4.44 3.34
CA MET A 120 -2.53 5.83 3.40
C MET A 120 -2.83 6.34 1.99
N PRO A 121 -4.08 6.72 1.67
CA PRO A 121 -4.38 7.38 0.40
C PRO A 121 -3.61 8.71 0.29
N PRO A 122 -2.95 9.02 -0.83
CA PRO A 122 -2.47 10.38 -1.07
C PRO A 122 -3.63 11.40 -1.05
N LEU A 123 -3.38 12.63 -0.60
CA LEU A 123 -4.36 13.73 -0.69
C LEU A 123 -4.96 13.90 -2.11
N PRO A 124 -4.20 13.87 -3.22
CA PRO A 124 -4.77 13.96 -4.57
C PRO A 124 -5.71 12.80 -4.90
N TYR A 125 -5.52 11.62 -4.30
CA TYR A 125 -6.50 10.54 -4.45
C TYR A 125 -7.80 10.86 -3.71
N LEU A 126 -7.71 11.35 -2.47
CA LEU A 126 -8.88 11.74 -1.68
C LEU A 126 -9.70 12.83 -2.36
N ALA A 127 -9.06 13.76 -3.07
CA ALA A 127 -9.74 14.81 -3.83
C ALA A 127 -10.65 14.24 -4.95
N ARG A 128 -10.50 12.97 -5.32
CA ARG A 128 -11.39 12.28 -6.28
C ARG A 128 -12.68 11.77 -5.63
N LEU A 129 -12.77 11.73 -4.30
CA LEU A 129 -13.92 11.19 -3.59
C LEU A 129 -15.00 12.28 -3.45
N PRO A 130 -16.26 12.01 -3.88
CA PRO A 130 -17.34 12.97 -3.76
C PRO A 130 -17.57 13.43 -2.32
N GLY A 131 -17.62 14.75 -2.12
CA GLY A 131 -17.97 15.35 -0.83
C GLY A 131 -16.94 15.17 0.28
N VAL A 132 -15.66 14.92 -0.07
CA VAL A 132 -14.52 14.96 0.85
C VAL A 132 -13.75 16.27 0.67
N ALA A 133 -13.70 17.09 1.71
CA ALA A 133 -12.86 18.27 1.78
C ALA A 133 -11.44 17.88 2.23
N THR A 134 -10.48 17.86 1.30
CA THR A 134 -9.10 17.42 1.57
C THR A 134 -8.36 18.29 2.56
N GLU A 135 -8.66 19.59 2.61
CA GLU A 135 -8.03 20.52 3.56
C GLU A 135 -8.27 20.11 5.02
N ALA A 136 -9.48 19.64 5.34
CA ALA A 136 -9.81 19.15 6.68
C ALA A 136 -9.11 17.80 7.01
N CYS A 137 -8.59 17.10 6.01
CA CYS A 137 -7.85 15.84 6.18
C CYS A 137 -6.34 16.05 6.35
N ARG A 138 -5.81 17.25 6.08
CA ARG A 138 -4.36 17.54 6.11
C ARG A 138 -3.70 17.19 7.45
N GLY A 139 -4.42 17.34 8.56
CA GLY A 139 -3.93 16.99 9.90
C GLY A 139 -3.66 15.49 10.13
N ALA A 140 -4.05 14.61 9.20
CA ALA A 140 -3.72 13.19 9.22
C ALA A 140 -2.42 12.85 8.47
N TYR A 141 -1.78 13.81 7.81
CA TYR A 141 -0.55 13.62 7.05
C TYR A 141 0.64 14.17 7.82
N THR A 142 1.80 13.54 7.67
CA THR A 142 3.00 14.02 8.37
C THR A 142 3.49 15.33 7.76
N ASP A 143 3.43 15.42 6.44
CA ASP A 143 3.65 16.67 5.71
C ASP A 143 2.68 16.71 4.53
N PRO A 144 1.52 17.40 4.66
CA PRO A 144 0.54 17.45 3.58
C PRO A 144 1.05 18.17 2.33
N THR A 145 2.05 19.05 2.47
CA THR A 145 2.49 19.93 1.37
C THR A 145 3.22 19.20 0.26
N VAL A 146 3.72 17.98 0.52
CA VAL A 146 4.37 17.14 -0.52
C VAL A 146 3.41 16.71 -1.62
N TRP A 147 2.10 16.87 -1.40
CA TRP A 147 1.05 16.46 -2.31
C TRP A 147 0.47 17.61 -3.16
N ASP A 148 0.81 18.87 -2.87
CA ASP A 148 0.13 20.05 -3.40
C ASP A 148 0.28 20.25 -4.91
N SER A 149 1.38 19.75 -5.49
CA SER A 149 1.65 19.87 -6.92
C SER A 149 0.89 18.85 -7.79
N PHE A 150 0.23 17.84 -7.18
CA PHE A 150 -0.44 16.79 -7.94
C PHE A 150 -1.78 17.22 -8.49
N ASP A 151 -2.02 16.89 -9.76
CA ASP A 151 -3.37 16.80 -10.32
C ASP A 151 -4.07 15.53 -9.79
N PRO A 152 -5.22 15.64 -9.09
CA PRO A 152 -6.01 14.49 -8.68
C PRO A 152 -6.32 13.49 -9.81
N ALA A 153 -6.47 13.96 -11.05
CA ALA A 153 -6.79 13.10 -12.20
C ALA A 153 -5.64 12.15 -12.58
N SER A 154 -4.40 12.46 -12.21
CA SER A 154 -3.21 11.63 -12.47
C SER A 154 -2.91 10.64 -11.34
N MET A 155 -3.63 10.68 -10.22
CA MET A 155 -3.41 9.80 -9.07
C MET A 155 -4.46 8.69 -9.00
N THR A 156 -4.04 7.45 -8.79
CA THR A 156 -4.91 6.36 -8.35
C THR A 156 -4.34 5.64 -7.13
N LEU A 157 -5.20 4.92 -6.41
CA LEU A 157 -4.84 4.13 -5.25
C LEU A 157 -5.08 2.66 -5.57
N CYS A 158 -4.22 1.84 -5.00
CA CYS A 158 -4.31 0.41 -5.02
C CYS A 158 -4.21 -0.08 -3.59
N SER A 159 -5.23 -0.82 -3.12
CA SER A 159 -5.14 -1.46 -1.81
C SER A 159 -4.01 -2.50 -1.82
N PRO A 160 -3.00 -2.36 -0.95
CA PRO A 160 -1.97 -3.38 -0.78
C PRO A 160 -2.52 -4.50 0.12
N ASP A 161 -3.23 -5.45 -0.49
CA ASP A 161 -3.70 -6.62 0.24
C ASP A 161 -2.62 -7.69 0.52
N PRO A 162 -1.62 -7.93 -0.36
CA PRO A 162 -0.59 -8.92 -0.07
C PRO A 162 0.15 -8.61 1.22
N GLN A 163 0.36 -9.61 2.07
CA GLN A 163 1.22 -9.44 3.25
C GLN A 163 2.61 -9.96 2.93
N ALA A 164 3.58 -9.07 2.93
CA ALA A 164 4.97 -9.39 2.69
C ALA A 164 5.88 -8.72 3.73
N PHE A 165 7.03 -9.33 3.98
CA PHE A 165 8.03 -8.82 4.92
C PHE A 165 9.43 -9.18 4.42
N ARG A 166 10.43 -8.40 4.84
CA ARG A 166 11.84 -8.75 4.67
C ARG A 166 12.23 -9.70 5.81
N PRO A 167 12.68 -10.94 5.53
CA PRO A 167 13.18 -11.82 6.57
C PRO A 167 14.41 -11.20 7.25
N PRO A 168 14.53 -11.22 8.59
CA PRO A 168 15.63 -10.55 9.31
C PRO A 168 17.04 -11.04 8.94
N GLU A 169 17.17 -12.34 8.65
CA GLU A 169 18.45 -13.01 8.36
C GLU A 169 18.81 -12.97 6.86
N GLU A 170 17.98 -12.35 6.03
CA GLU A 170 18.17 -12.29 4.58
C GLU A 170 18.65 -10.91 4.13
N GLN A 171 19.23 -10.85 2.93
CA GLN A 171 19.63 -9.59 2.33
C GLN A 171 18.42 -8.68 2.03
N VAL A 172 18.66 -7.37 1.97
CA VAL A 172 17.59 -6.35 1.81
C VAL A 172 16.82 -6.44 0.49
N ASN A 173 17.33 -7.17 -0.51
CA ASN A 173 16.68 -7.46 -1.78
C ASN A 173 15.79 -8.73 -1.75
N VAL A 174 15.64 -9.38 -0.60
CA VAL A 174 14.78 -10.56 -0.40
C VAL A 174 13.47 -10.14 0.29
N LEU A 175 12.34 -10.56 -0.29
CA LEU A 175 11.01 -10.33 0.26
C LEU A 175 10.25 -11.67 0.33
N GLN A 176 9.52 -11.90 1.43
CA GLN A 176 8.70 -13.09 1.61
C GLN A 176 7.23 -12.75 1.81
N VAL A 177 6.36 -13.37 1.02
CA VAL A 177 4.91 -13.25 1.08
C VAL A 177 4.36 -14.28 2.07
N ARG A 178 3.61 -13.81 3.07
CA ARG A 178 2.84 -14.66 4.00
C ARG A 178 1.42 -14.88 3.51
N LEU A 179 0.76 -13.82 3.05
CA LEU A 179 -0.61 -13.88 2.56
C LEU A 179 -0.64 -13.42 1.09
N PRO A 180 -0.87 -14.34 0.13
CA PRO A 180 -0.72 -14.07 -1.28
C PRO A 180 -2.02 -13.56 -1.94
N THR A 181 -2.58 -12.48 -1.40
CA THR A 181 -3.78 -11.80 -1.97
C THR A 181 -3.38 -10.87 -3.13
N ASN A 182 -4.32 -10.09 -3.69
CA ASN A 182 -4.09 -9.28 -4.88
C ASN A 182 -4.03 -7.79 -4.58
N PHE A 183 -3.23 -7.06 -5.35
CA PHE A 183 -3.32 -5.61 -5.48
C PHE A 183 -4.65 -5.24 -6.12
N LYS A 184 -5.41 -4.33 -5.51
CA LYS A 184 -6.70 -3.86 -6.05
C LYS A 184 -6.64 -2.37 -6.34
N ALA A 185 -6.39 -2.02 -7.60
CA ALA A 185 -6.29 -0.65 -8.08
C ALA A 185 -7.66 -0.13 -8.51
N ALA A 186 -7.98 1.11 -8.10
CA ALA A 186 -9.03 1.87 -8.75
C ALA A 186 -8.59 2.33 -10.14
N ARG A 187 -9.53 2.50 -11.07
CA ARG A 187 -9.29 3.16 -12.35
C ARG A 187 -8.75 4.58 -12.16
N PHE A 188 -8.08 5.10 -13.17
CA PHE A 188 -7.81 6.54 -13.28
C PHE A 188 -9.06 7.28 -13.74
N VAL A 189 -9.02 8.62 -13.69
CA VAL A 189 -10.01 9.45 -14.41
C VAL A 189 -9.90 9.17 -15.91
N SER A 190 -8.68 9.19 -16.45
CA SER A 190 -8.39 8.89 -17.86
C SER A 190 -8.62 7.42 -18.22
N ASP A 191 -9.38 7.18 -19.29
CA ASP A 191 -9.56 5.84 -19.88
C ASP A 191 -8.24 5.30 -20.46
N THR A 192 -7.40 6.16 -21.02
CA THR A 192 -6.07 5.76 -21.55
C THR A 192 -5.16 5.24 -20.44
N HIS A 193 -5.09 5.93 -19.30
CA HIS A 193 -4.29 5.48 -18.15
C HIS A 193 -4.90 4.21 -17.53
N THR A 194 -6.23 4.09 -17.53
CA THR A 194 -6.93 2.89 -17.06
C THR A 194 -6.67 1.69 -17.98
N ALA A 195 -6.66 1.88 -19.29
CA ALA A 195 -6.31 0.85 -20.27
C ALA A 195 -4.87 0.37 -20.09
N MET A 196 -3.94 1.27 -19.76
CA MET A 196 -2.57 0.90 -19.37
C MET A 196 -2.56 -0.03 -18.16
N LEU A 197 -3.26 0.31 -17.06
CA LEU A 197 -3.33 -0.59 -15.90
C LEU A 197 -3.98 -1.94 -16.22
N ARG A 198 -5.05 -1.95 -17.02
CA ARG A 198 -5.71 -3.20 -17.45
C ARG A 198 -4.78 -4.06 -18.30
N ARG A 199 -3.93 -3.45 -19.12
CA ARG A 199 -2.86 -4.15 -19.85
C ARG A 199 -1.85 -4.76 -18.88
N LEU A 200 -1.33 -3.99 -17.91
CA LEU A 200 -0.40 -4.53 -16.90
C LEU A 200 -1.01 -5.69 -16.11
N GLN A 201 -2.31 -5.61 -15.78
CA GLN A 201 -3.05 -6.71 -15.18
C GLN A 201 -3.05 -7.95 -16.09
N ALA A 202 -3.42 -7.80 -17.36
CA ALA A 202 -3.50 -8.91 -18.31
C ALA A 202 -2.13 -9.57 -18.50
N ASP A 203 -1.07 -8.77 -18.63
CA ASP A 203 0.30 -9.24 -18.80
C ASP A 203 0.78 -10.00 -17.54
N ILE A 204 0.44 -9.53 -16.33
CA ILE A 204 0.71 -10.26 -15.06
C ILE A 204 -0.11 -11.56 -14.97
N GLU A 205 -1.36 -11.56 -15.40
CA GLU A 205 -2.24 -12.73 -15.39
C GLU A 205 -1.85 -13.81 -16.40
N ALA A 206 -1.16 -13.42 -17.47
CA ALA A 206 -0.64 -14.32 -18.48
C ALA A 206 0.61 -15.09 -18.01
N ILE A 207 1.27 -14.67 -16.92
CA ILE A 207 2.44 -15.35 -16.37
C ILE A 207 2.13 -16.82 -16.08
N ARG A 208 3.00 -17.71 -16.55
CA ARG A 208 3.03 -19.13 -16.20
C ARG A 208 4.40 -19.45 -15.62
N PHE A 209 4.42 -19.84 -14.35
CA PHE A 209 5.65 -20.21 -13.66
C PHE A 209 5.80 -21.73 -13.71
N GLU A 210 7.01 -22.23 -13.95
CA GLU A 210 7.23 -23.66 -14.03
C GLU A 210 7.57 -24.23 -12.65
N VAL A 211 6.84 -25.27 -12.23
CA VAL A 211 7.13 -26.05 -11.02
C VAL A 211 7.03 -27.51 -11.39
N ASP A 212 8.10 -28.26 -11.17
CA ASP A 212 8.17 -29.71 -11.44
C ASP A 212 7.71 -30.07 -12.88
N GLY A 213 8.15 -29.31 -13.90
CA GLY A 213 7.77 -29.55 -15.30
C GLY A 213 6.40 -29.01 -15.70
N LYS A 214 5.65 -28.39 -14.79
CA LYS A 214 4.26 -27.98 -15.02
C LYS A 214 4.07 -26.46 -14.91
N PRO A 215 3.32 -25.84 -15.85
CA PRO A 215 2.98 -24.43 -15.75
C PRO A 215 1.91 -24.23 -14.65
N VAL A 216 2.21 -23.37 -13.69
CA VAL A 216 1.31 -22.96 -12.62
C VAL A 216 1.05 -21.45 -12.67
N GLU A 217 -0.14 -21.06 -12.23
CA GLU A 217 -0.47 -19.67 -11.99
C GLU A 217 0.18 -19.18 -10.69
N LEU A 218 0.77 -17.98 -10.71
CA LEU A 218 1.26 -17.35 -9.50
C LEU A 218 0.19 -16.45 -8.86
N PRO A 219 0.05 -16.47 -7.52
CA PRO A 219 -0.80 -15.52 -6.82
C PRO A 219 -0.12 -14.16 -6.72
N VAL A 220 -0.77 -13.18 -6.09
CA VAL A 220 -0.34 -11.77 -6.07
C VAL A 220 -0.43 -11.14 -7.46
N LYS A 221 -1.67 -10.83 -7.86
CA LYS A 221 -2.00 -10.18 -9.13
C LYS A 221 -2.31 -8.69 -8.93
N LEU A 222 -2.25 -7.93 -10.02
CA LEU A 222 -2.88 -6.61 -10.12
C LEU A 222 -4.32 -6.80 -10.61
N LYS A 223 -5.28 -6.23 -9.89
CA LYS A 223 -6.71 -6.23 -10.23
C LYS A 223 -7.20 -4.80 -10.31
N VAL A 224 -7.61 -4.38 -11.51
CA VAL A 224 -8.11 -3.04 -11.80
C VAL A 224 -9.62 -3.06 -11.72
N HIS A 225 -10.17 -2.11 -10.98
CA HIS A 225 -11.60 -1.96 -10.74
C HIS A 225 -12.08 -0.60 -11.20
N ASP A 226 -13.34 -0.52 -11.65
CA ASP A 226 -13.92 0.73 -12.13
C ASP A 226 -14.32 1.69 -11.00
N SER A 227 -14.57 1.18 -9.80
CA SER A 227 -14.92 2.01 -8.65
C SER A 227 -13.68 2.58 -7.96
N VAL A 228 -13.74 3.88 -7.65
CA VAL A 228 -12.74 4.59 -6.81
C VAL A 228 -12.81 4.17 -5.34
N PHE A 229 -13.84 3.42 -4.94
CA PHE A 229 -14.02 3.02 -3.54
C PHE A 229 -13.41 1.66 -3.21
N VAL A 230 -13.08 0.82 -4.21
CA VAL A 230 -12.50 -0.51 -3.96
C VAL A 230 -11.25 -0.47 -3.07
N PRO A 231 -10.31 0.46 -3.26
CA PRO A 231 -9.16 0.56 -2.35
C PRO A 231 -9.55 0.92 -0.91
N LEU A 232 -10.65 1.64 -0.70
CA LEU A 232 -11.11 2.09 0.63
C LEU A 232 -11.73 0.97 1.46
N ALA A 233 -12.07 -0.18 0.87
CA ALA A 233 -12.47 -1.37 1.63
C ALA A 233 -11.41 -1.76 2.69
N LYS A 234 -10.17 -1.34 2.50
CA LYS A 234 -9.08 -1.52 3.45
C LYS A 234 -9.28 -0.73 4.74
N TRP A 235 -9.93 0.44 4.71
CA TRP A 235 -10.14 1.28 5.89
C TRP A 235 -10.85 0.53 7.02
N SER A 236 -11.92 -0.21 6.71
CA SER A 236 -12.65 -1.00 7.71
C SER A 236 -11.74 -2.02 8.41
N MET A 237 -10.85 -2.68 7.65
CA MET A 237 -9.88 -3.64 8.20
C MET A 237 -8.83 -2.95 9.08
N LEU A 238 -8.34 -1.79 8.65
CA LEU A 238 -7.32 -1.05 9.38
C LEU A 238 -7.84 -0.52 10.72
N LEU A 239 -9.06 0.03 10.75
CA LEU A 239 -9.65 0.59 11.96
C LEU A 239 -10.14 -0.50 12.92
N ALA A 240 -10.76 -1.58 12.41
CA ALA A 240 -11.25 -2.66 13.27
C ALA A 240 -10.13 -3.53 13.86
N GLY A 241 -8.97 -3.63 13.18
CA GLY A 241 -7.83 -4.43 13.62
C GLY A 241 -6.54 -3.65 13.80
N ASN A 242 -5.95 -3.17 12.71
CA ASN A 242 -4.56 -2.67 12.73
C ASN A 242 -4.30 -1.56 13.75
N TYR A 243 -5.15 -0.55 13.82
CA TYR A 243 -4.98 0.54 14.78
C TYR A 243 -5.45 0.15 16.18
N ARG A 244 -6.42 -0.77 16.30
CA ARG A 244 -6.82 -1.39 17.57
C ARG A 244 -5.77 -2.34 18.17
N CYS A 245 -4.65 -2.56 17.47
CA CYS A 245 -3.45 -3.15 18.08
C CYS A 245 -2.82 -2.23 19.12
N VAL A 246 -3.04 -0.92 19.07
CA VAL A 246 -2.51 0.06 20.04
C VAL A 246 -3.44 0.09 21.25
N THR A 247 -2.87 -0.10 22.44
CA THR A 247 -3.62 -0.12 23.72
C THR A 247 -2.88 0.68 24.79
N PRO A 248 -3.52 1.04 25.90
CA PRO A 248 -2.83 1.70 27.01
C PRO A 248 -1.65 0.88 27.57
N GLN A 249 -1.72 -0.45 27.50
CA GLN A 249 -0.72 -1.38 28.07
C GLN A 249 0.38 -1.80 27.08
N GLY A 250 0.29 -1.41 25.81
CA GLY A 250 1.24 -1.82 24.76
C GLY A 250 0.56 -2.21 23.46
N MET A 251 1.31 -2.87 22.57
CA MET A 251 0.74 -3.43 21.34
C MET A 251 0.29 -4.88 21.51
N ARG A 252 -0.78 -5.24 20.81
CA ARG A 252 -1.28 -6.63 20.70
C ARG A 252 -1.33 -7.11 19.24
N PRO A 253 -1.31 -8.44 18.99
CA PRO A 253 -1.58 -9.01 17.67
C PRO A 253 -2.91 -8.54 17.05
N ILE A 254 -2.98 -8.49 15.71
CA ILE A 254 -4.23 -8.13 15.01
C ILE A 254 -5.35 -9.14 15.33
N LYS A 255 -5.02 -10.43 15.42
CA LYS A 255 -5.98 -11.47 15.84
C LYS A 255 -6.66 -11.10 17.16
N GLU A 256 -5.90 -10.71 18.16
CA GLU A 256 -6.43 -10.32 19.48
C GLU A 256 -7.20 -9.02 19.43
N ALA A 257 -6.76 -8.06 18.61
CA ALA A 257 -7.52 -6.83 18.38
C ALA A 257 -8.91 -7.11 17.81
N VAL A 258 -9.01 -8.04 16.85
CA VAL A 258 -10.29 -8.38 16.20
C VAL A 258 -11.15 -9.30 17.05
N HIS A 259 -10.58 -10.38 17.59
CA HIS A 259 -11.33 -11.47 18.23
C HIS A 259 -11.43 -11.34 19.75
N GLY A 260 -10.62 -10.50 20.40
CA GLY A 260 -10.73 -10.23 21.84
C GLY A 260 -12.01 -9.46 22.21
N ASP A 261 -12.56 -8.70 21.25
CA ASP A 261 -13.88 -8.10 21.32
C ASP A 261 -14.46 -7.99 19.91
N LEU A 262 -15.10 -9.08 19.47
CA LEU A 262 -15.65 -9.21 18.13
C LEU A 262 -16.82 -8.26 17.88
N ALA A 263 -17.58 -7.91 18.92
CA ALA A 263 -18.72 -7.00 18.82
C ALA A 263 -18.24 -5.59 18.46
N THR A 264 -17.26 -5.06 19.20
CA THR A 264 -16.65 -3.76 18.88
C THR A 264 -15.96 -3.78 17.52
N SER A 265 -15.26 -4.87 17.18
CA SER A 265 -14.63 -5.02 15.85
C SER A 265 -15.65 -4.92 14.73
N ARG A 266 -16.80 -5.58 14.87
CA ARG A 266 -17.89 -5.55 13.90
C ARG A 266 -18.53 -4.16 13.81
N ALA A 267 -18.76 -3.51 14.95
CA ALA A 267 -19.32 -2.17 15.01
C ALA A 267 -18.43 -1.16 14.27
N VAL A 268 -17.13 -1.12 14.59
CA VAL A 268 -16.16 -0.26 13.90
C VAL A 268 -16.10 -0.58 12.41
N TYR A 269 -16.00 -1.85 12.05
CA TYR A 269 -15.88 -2.27 10.66
C TYR A 269 -17.07 -1.83 9.80
N ASN A 270 -18.28 -2.07 10.30
CA ASN A 270 -19.53 -1.70 9.63
C ASN A 270 -19.68 -0.18 9.56
N TRP A 271 -19.37 0.54 10.64
CA TRP A 271 -19.43 2.00 10.66
C TRP A 271 -18.51 2.64 9.59
N VAL A 272 -17.29 2.14 9.44
CA VAL A 272 -16.38 2.61 8.37
C VAL A 272 -16.90 2.22 6.99
N GLY A 273 -17.52 1.05 6.85
CA GLY A 273 -18.18 0.63 5.62
C GLY A 273 -19.32 1.57 5.22
N ASP A 274 -20.18 1.92 6.18
CA ASP A 274 -21.30 2.84 5.98
C ASP A 274 -20.83 4.26 5.67
N LEU A 275 -19.72 4.71 6.29
CA LEU A 275 -19.06 5.94 5.89
C LEU A 275 -18.63 5.89 4.42
N CYS A 276 -17.98 4.82 3.97
CA CYS A 276 -17.59 4.67 2.56
C CYS A 276 -18.82 4.69 1.62
N LYS A 277 -19.91 4.02 2.01
CA LYS A 277 -21.17 4.04 1.24
C LYS A 277 -21.79 5.43 1.16
N SER A 278 -21.73 6.19 2.26
CA SER A 278 -22.19 7.59 2.29
C SER A 278 -21.40 8.52 1.37
N LEU A 279 -20.19 8.11 0.96
CA LEU A 279 -19.35 8.82 -0.02
C LEU A 279 -19.60 8.35 -1.46
N GLY A 280 -20.29 7.22 -1.65
CA GLY A 280 -20.62 6.67 -2.97
C GLY A 280 -20.13 5.24 -3.21
N ALA A 281 -19.51 4.57 -2.23
CA ALA A 281 -19.16 3.15 -2.36
C ALA A 281 -20.41 2.27 -2.48
N LYS A 282 -20.33 1.23 -3.31
CA LYS A 282 -21.35 0.17 -3.37
C LYS A 282 -21.00 -0.98 -2.44
N ASP A 283 -21.97 -1.82 -2.10
CA ASP A 283 -21.71 -3.03 -1.32
C ASP A 283 -20.66 -3.95 -1.97
N GLU A 284 -20.66 -4.03 -3.32
CA GLU A 284 -19.70 -4.82 -4.10
C GLU A 284 -18.27 -4.27 -4.06
N ASP A 285 -18.09 -2.99 -3.72
CA ASP A 285 -16.77 -2.38 -3.56
C ASP A 285 -16.12 -2.77 -2.22
N LEU A 286 -16.94 -3.20 -1.26
CA LEU A 286 -16.54 -3.48 0.11
C LEU A 286 -16.45 -4.98 0.38
N VAL A 287 -15.83 -5.32 1.51
CA VAL A 287 -15.67 -6.72 1.94
C VAL A 287 -16.58 -6.96 3.15
N PRO A 288 -17.37 -8.05 3.19
CA PRO A 288 -18.13 -8.40 4.38
C PRO A 288 -17.24 -8.65 5.59
N PHE A 289 -17.69 -8.24 6.78
CA PHE A 289 -16.93 -8.39 8.02
C PHE A 289 -16.56 -9.85 8.29
N GLU A 290 -17.42 -10.82 7.98
CA GLU A 290 -17.18 -12.25 8.18
C GLU A 290 -15.92 -12.72 7.46
N LYS A 291 -15.71 -12.24 6.23
CA LYS A 291 -14.49 -12.55 5.46
C LYS A 291 -13.25 -11.98 6.13
N TYR A 292 -13.35 -10.76 6.65
CA TYR A 292 -12.26 -10.13 7.39
C TYR A 292 -11.98 -10.84 8.73
N ALA A 293 -13.00 -11.12 9.53
CA ALA A 293 -12.89 -11.80 10.81
C ALA A 293 -12.26 -13.20 10.65
N ALA A 294 -12.66 -13.96 9.63
CA ALA A 294 -12.04 -15.24 9.29
C ALA A 294 -10.56 -15.08 8.94
N ALA A 295 -10.22 -14.10 8.08
CA ALA A 295 -8.82 -13.82 7.74
C ALA A 295 -7.99 -13.37 8.96
N ALA A 296 -8.59 -12.62 9.89
CA ALA A 296 -7.93 -12.10 11.08
C ALA A 296 -7.44 -13.21 12.03
N GLN A 297 -8.01 -14.42 11.97
CA GLN A 297 -7.53 -15.58 12.75
C GLN A 297 -6.07 -15.94 12.45
N GLY A 298 -5.59 -15.67 11.23
CA GLY A 298 -4.20 -15.91 10.82
C GLY A 298 -3.23 -14.76 11.14
N LEU A 299 -3.71 -13.63 11.69
CA LEU A 299 -2.91 -12.42 11.88
C LEU A 299 -2.28 -12.35 13.27
N ALA A 300 -1.33 -13.25 13.51
CA ALA A 300 -0.66 -13.43 14.81
C ALA A 300 0.36 -12.33 15.18
N SER A 301 0.63 -11.37 14.29
CA SER A 301 1.58 -10.28 14.55
C SER A 301 0.83 -8.97 14.80
N PRO A 302 1.38 -8.05 15.62
CA PRO A 302 0.89 -6.68 15.67
C PRO A 302 1.03 -5.99 14.31
N SER A 303 0.18 -5.00 14.05
CA SER A 303 0.20 -4.25 12.79
C SER A 303 1.54 -3.51 12.58
N SER A 304 1.87 -3.20 11.33
CA SER A 304 3.07 -2.40 11.02
C SER A 304 3.04 -1.03 11.70
N ALA A 305 1.87 -0.40 11.77
CA ALA A 305 1.65 0.86 12.48
C ALA A 305 1.98 0.74 13.97
N ALA A 306 1.42 -0.26 14.66
CA ALA A 306 1.69 -0.50 16.07
C ALA A 306 3.16 -0.83 16.32
N ARG A 307 3.77 -1.74 15.52
CA ARG A 307 5.19 -2.08 15.66
C ARG A 307 6.10 -0.87 15.49
N ALA A 308 5.87 -0.04 14.46
CA ALA A 308 6.65 1.17 14.26
C ALA A 308 6.48 2.15 15.42
N LEU A 309 5.23 2.34 15.89
CA LEU A 309 4.90 3.22 16.99
C LEU A 309 5.62 2.80 18.29
N TYR A 310 5.54 1.54 18.69
CA TYR A 310 6.22 1.07 19.91
C TYR A 310 7.73 0.86 19.73
N ALA A 311 8.25 0.84 18.50
CA ALA A 311 9.68 0.93 18.22
C ALA A 311 10.23 2.38 18.25
N GLY A 312 9.42 3.36 18.67
CA GLY A 312 9.86 4.75 18.81
C GLY A 312 9.80 5.56 17.50
N ALA A 313 9.03 5.15 16.50
CA ALA A 313 8.85 5.94 15.29
C ALA A 313 8.18 7.28 15.64
N PRO A 314 8.73 8.43 15.20
CA PRO A 314 8.18 9.75 15.50
C PRO A 314 6.97 10.08 14.63
N ASN A 315 6.78 9.33 13.53
CA ASN A 315 5.69 9.49 12.57
C ASN A 315 5.35 8.11 12.00
N ILE A 316 4.06 7.89 11.75
CA ILE A 316 3.50 6.71 11.08
C ILE A 316 2.38 7.18 10.15
N GLU A 317 1.91 6.30 9.27
CA GLU A 317 0.64 6.54 8.54
C GLU A 317 -0.53 6.64 9.53
N ARG A 318 -1.40 7.64 9.36
CA ARG A 318 -2.54 7.91 10.25
C ARG A 318 -3.89 7.77 9.56
N VAL A 319 -4.16 6.58 9.01
CA VAL A 319 -5.46 6.26 8.39
C VAL A 319 -6.59 6.32 9.43
N ASP A 320 -6.32 6.02 10.70
CA ASP A 320 -7.23 6.25 11.84
C ASP A 320 -7.72 7.70 11.90
N ARG A 321 -6.79 8.65 11.88
CA ARG A 321 -7.07 10.09 11.95
C ARG A 321 -7.70 10.60 10.65
N LEU A 322 -7.29 10.05 9.51
CA LEU A 322 -7.90 10.37 8.23
C LEU A 322 -9.38 9.98 8.19
N VAL A 323 -9.71 8.74 8.56
CA VAL A 323 -11.10 8.27 8.56
C VAL A 323 -11.94 9.04 9.57
N GLN A 324 -11.39 9.35 10.75
CA GLN A 324 -12.04 10.23 11.73
C GLN A 324 -12.34 11.62 11.14
N ALA A 325 -11.38 12.24 10.44
CA ALA A 325 -11.56 13.55 9.81
C ALA A 325 -12.63 13.52 8.71
N VAL A 326 -12.66 12.48 7.87
CA VAL A 326 -13.69 12.30 6.83
C VAL A 326 -15.07 12.08 7.45
N ALA A 327 -15.17 11.29 8.52
CA ALA A 327 -16.41 11.07 9.24
C ALA A 327 -16.97 12.35 9.88
N ALA A 328 -16.09 13.17 10.45
CA ALA A 328 -16.47 14.45 11.05
C ALA A 328 -17.11 15.41 10.03
N GLN A 329 -16.67 15.39 8.77
CA GLN A 329 -17.29 16.16 7.67
C GLN A 329 -18.74 15.73 7.37
N LYS A 330 -19.12 14.52 7.78
CA LYS A 330 -20.50 13.99 7.69
C LYS A 330 -21.27 14.07 9.02
N GLY A 331 -20.72 14.77 10.02
CA GLY A 331 -21.31 14.85 11.36
C GLY A 331 -21.28 13.54 12.14
N GLN A 332 -20.44 12.58 11.73
CA GLN A 332 -20.34 11.26 12.35
C GLN A 332 -19.13 11.15 13.28
N ARG A 333 -19.26 10.34 14.32
CA ARG A 333 -18.18 9.95 15.25
C ARG A 333 -18.37 8.51 15.69
N HIS A 334 -17.28 7.88 16.14
CA HIS A 334 -17.33 6.53 16.72
C HIS A 334 -16.40 6.46 17.94
N PRO A 335 -16.91 6.18 19.15
CA PRO A 335 -16.13 6.23 20.39
C PRO A 335 -14.83 5.41 20.35
N ALA A 336 -14.90 4.17 19.85
CA ALA A 336 -13.72 3.31 19.75
C ALA A 336 -12.67 3.83 18.74
N VAL A 337 -13.07 4.58 17.71
CA VAL A 337 -12.12 5.19 16.75
C VAL A 337 -11.49 6.42 17.40
N ASP A 338 -12.29 7.25 18.09
CA ASP A 338 -11.80 8.42 18.81
C ASP A 338 -10.78 8.04 19.90
N GLU A 339 -11.05 6.98 20.67
CA GLU A 339 -10.13 6.43 21.66
C GLU A 339 -8.81 5.99 21.02
N VAL A 340 -8.87 5.23 19.94
CA VAL A 340 -7.68 4.74 19.24
C VAL A 340 -6.84 5.89 18.68
N VAL A 341 -7.48 6.90 18.09
CA VAL A 341 -6.78 8.10 17.59
C VAL A 341 -6.04 8.79 18.74
N ALA A 342 -6.69 8.97 19.90
CA ALA A 342 -6.09 9.59 21.07
C ALA A 342 -4.89 8.76 21.60
N LEU A 343 -4.99 7.43 21.63
CA LEU A 343 -3.88 6.55 22.04
C LEU A 343 -2.68 6.66 21.09
N VAL A 344 -2.92 6.69 19.79
CA VAL A 344 -1.87 6.83 18.78
C VAL A 344 -1.21 8.21 18.87
N ASP A 345 -1.99 9.28 19.03
CA ASP A 345 -1.48 10.64 19.22
C ASP A 345 -0.60 10.74 20.47
N ALA A 346 -1.07 10.26 21.62
CA ALA A 346 -0.32 10.28 22.87
C ALA A 346 1.02 9.53 22.77
N GLN A 347 1.05 8.38 22.09
CA GLN A 347 2.29 7.63 21.91
C GLN A 347 3.24 8.30 20.92
N LEU A 348 2.73 8.93 19.86
CA LEU A 348 3.56 9.71 18.93
C LEU A 348 4.20 10.92 19.62
N GLU A 349 3.47 11.61 20.49
CA GLU A 349 4.00 12.72 21.31
C GLU A 349 5.16 12.25 22.19
N ARG A 350 5.00 11.11 22.88
CA ARG A 350 6.08 10.49 23.68
C ARG A 350 7.30 10.17 22.82
N ASN A 351 7.10 9.54 21.66
CA ASN A 351 8.20 9.17 20.76
C ASN A 351 8.95 10.39 20.24
N ARG A 352 8.25 11.49 19.95
CA ARG A 352 8.85 12.75 19.49
C ARG A 352 9.62 13.44 20.62
N ALA A 353 9.09 13.42 21.83
CA ALA A 353 9.78 13.97 23.00
C ALA A 353 11.08 13.22 23.31
N ALA A 354 11.09 11.89 23.20
CA ALA A 354 12.28 11.07 23.44
C ALA A 354 13.40 11.21 22.40
N LYS A 355 13.14 11.86 21.25
CA LYS A 355 14.14 12.14 20.20
C LYS A 355 14.69 13.56 20.22
N LYS A 356 14.07 14.44 21.01
CA LYS A 356 14.62 15.77 21.32
C LYS A 356 15.64 15.61 22.43
#